data_AF-A0A1X2GT50-F1
#
_entry.id   AF-A0A1X2GT50-F1
#
_cell.length_a   1.000
_cell.length_b   1.000
_cell.length_c   1.000
_cell.angle_alpha   90.00
_cell.angle_beta   90.00
_cell.angle_gamma   90.00
#
_symmetry.space_group_name_H-M   'P 1'
#
loop_
_entity.id
_entity.type
_entity.pdbx_description
1 polymer ?
#
loop_
_entity_poly.entity_id
_entity_poly.type
_entity_poly.pdbx_seq_one_letter_code
_entity_poly.pdbx_strand_id
1 'polypeptide(L)'
;MNTIDGTVYENWKVYSMHNKLIFRCGQKKTQWYLDRHLAIPHPEQKRAIQLTFEAAGDGHAKDKYMIEDRDNACVACSSQASLTKHHVVPEVYRRAMPVSIKSKSVNAIKKNWSSTTDLLLLLTGLQSRDILILCKYCHDKYERHAVDMKKKLAEKYSCPLEGKGWVQMPEHRSVKKAAQALRMPPDALAKIPKDRTDQLTQIVETFRDNTPSIKGCPWSQVLAHCADLRDRVRGPDFVDHGTFVINQLARDDSKTPNDSKDGSQSPPLILDDALKRFIKMWRQHFLDHAQPKHLSHHWSVEAPIP
;
A
#
# COMPACT_ATOMS: atom_id res chain seq x y z
N MET A 1 5.38 10.40 -5.68
CA MET A 1 4.51 9.49 -6.47
C MET A 1 5.22 9.23 -7.79
N ASN A 2 5.54 7.97 -8.10
CA ASN A 2 6.15 7.64 -9.38
C ASN A 2 5.06 7.59 -10.44
N THR A 3 5.31 8.22 -11.59
CA THR A 3 4.45 8.07 -12.75
C THR A 3 4.57 6.67 -13.31
N ILE A 4 3.50 6.19 -13.92
CA ILE A 4 3.49 4.92 -14.62
C ILE A 4 4.03 5.15 -16.03
N ASP A 5 5.06 4.41 -16.39
CA ASP A 5 5.56 4.35 -17.76
C ASP A 5 4.83 3.22 -18.50
N GLY A 6 4.23 3.55 -19.65
CA GLY A 6 3.53 2.58 -20.51
C GLY A 6 2.08 2.27 -20.09
N THR A 7 1.55 1.17 -20.64
CA THR A 7 0.16 0.75 -20.46
C THR A 7 -0.04 0.03 -19.12
N VAL A 8 -0.99 0.48 -18.31
CA VAL A 8 -1.36 -0.12 -17.02
C VAL A 8 -2.28 -1.31 -17.18
N TYR A 9 -3.37 -1.12 -17.92
CA TYR A 9 -4.39 -2.12 -18.21
C TYR A 9 -4.25 -2.54 -19.66
N GLU A 10 -3.62 -3.71 -19.87
CA GLU A 10 -3.49 -4.31 -21.20
C GLU A 10 -4.72 -5.12 -21.61
N ASN A 11 -5.61 -5.37 -20.64
CA ASN A 11 -6.96 -5.93 -20.80
C ASN A 11 -7.03 -7.29 -21.53
N TRP A 12 -6.02 -8.15 -21.40
CA TRP A 12 -6.10 -9.52 -21.94
C TRP A 12 -7.24 -10.29 -21.29
N LYS A 13 -8.01 -11.01 -22.09
CA LYS A 13 -9.16 -11.81 -21.66
C LYS A 13 -8.74 -13.26 -21.42
N VAL A 14 -9.18 -13.84 -20.30
CA VAL A 14 -8.95 -15.25 -19.99
C VAL A 14 -10.29 -15.97 -19.89
N TYR A 15 -10.51 -16.91 -20.80
CA TYR A 15 -11.73 -17.73 -20.89
C TYR A 15 -11.52 -19.09 -20.22
N SER A 16 -12.60 -19.64 -19.67
CA SER A 16 -12.66 -21.03 -19.22
C SER A 16 -12.56 -22.00 -20.39
N MET A 17 -12.35 -23.28 -20.10
CA MET A 17 -12.45 -24.35 -21.10
C MET A 17 -13.84 -24.38 -21.78
N HIS A 18 -14.89 -23.95 -21.07
CA HIS A 18 -16.25 -23.80 -21.57
C HIS A 18 -16.57 -22.43 -22.19
N ASN A 19 -15.54 -21.69 -22.64
CA ASN A 19 -15.67 -20.40 -23.32
C ASN A 19 -16.38 -19.30 -22.50
N LYS A 20 -16.26 -19.33 -21.17
CA LYS A 20 -16.80 -18.30 -20.26
C LYS A 20 -15.69 -17.35 -19.84
N LEU A 21 -15.87 -16.04 -19.98
CA LEU A 21 -14.87 -15.05 -19.53
C LEU A 21 -14.74 -15.10 -18.00
N ILE A 22 -13.57 -15.50 -17.49
CA ILE A 22 -13.33 -15.67 -16.06
C ILE A 22 -12.71 -14.41 -15.45
N PHE A 23 -11.67 -13.85 -16.09
CA PHE A 23 -10.96 -12.66 -15.58
C PHE A 23 -10.14 -11.97 -16.67
N ARG A 24 -9.56 -10.81 -16.31
CA ARG A 24 -8.60 -10.07 -17.14
C ARG A 24 -7.22 -9.98 -16.53
N CYS A 25 -6.20 -9.90 -17.37
CA CYS A 25 -4.83 -9.78 -16.93
C CYS A 25 -3.95 -8.98 -17.90
N GLY A 26 -2.68 -8.81 -17.50
CA GLY A 26 -1.63 -8.24 -18.36
C GLY A 26 -0.93 -9.30 -19.19
N GLN A 27 -0.25 -8.87 -20.25
CA GLN A 27 0.46 -9.70 -21.23
C GLN A 27 1.44 -10.66 -20.57
N LYS A 28 2.19 -10.21 -19.55
CA LYS A 28 3.13 -11.06 -18.82
C LYS A 28 2.45 -12.28 -18.18
N LYS A 29 1.24 -12.10 -17.61
CA LYS A 29 0.48 -13.21 -17.01
C LYS A 29 -0.08 -14.12 -18.10
N THR A 30 -0.56 -13.55 -19.21
CA THR A 30 -0.98 -14.32 -20.39
C THR A 30 0.13 -15.22 -20.90
N GLN A 31 1.33 -14.67 -21.11
CA GLN A 31 2.48 -15.42 -21.61
C GLN A 31 2.86 -16.56 -20.66
N TRP A 32 2.81 -16.32 -19.35
CA TRP A 32 3.06 -17.36 -18.35
C TRP A 32 2.14 -18.58 -18.48
N TYR A 33 0.84 -18.39 -18.83
CA TYR A 33 -0.09 -19.49 -19.07
C TYR A 33 0.23 -20.24 -20.37
N LEU A 34 0.53 -19.50 -21.44
CA LEU A 34 0.86 -20.07 -22.76
C LEU A 34 2.14 -20.90 -22.71
N ASP A 35 3.21 -20.36 -22.11
CA ASP A 35 4.53 -21.01 -22.00
C ASP A 35 4.48 -22.32 -21.19
N ARG A 36 3.47 -22.47 -20.32
CA ARG A 36 3.27 -23.65 -19.48
C ARG A 36 2.21 -24.60 -20.01
N HIS A 37 1.67 -24.34 -21.19
CA HIS A 37 0.58 -25.12 -21.80
C HIS A 37 -0.67 -25.21 -20.91
N LEU A 38 -0.90 -24.20 -20.07
CA LEU A 38 -2.08 -24.06 -19.20
C LEU A 38 -3.23 -23.32 -19.90
N ALA A 39 -2.95 -22.73 -21.05
CA ALA A 39 -3.92 -22.09 -21.92
C ALA A 39 -3.46 -22.17 -23.38
N ILE A 40 -4.41 -22.01 -24.29
CA ILE A 40 -4.18 -21.82 -25.72
C ILE A 40 -4.64 -20.42 -26.15
N PRO A 41 -4.13 -19.88 -27.27
CA PRO A 41 -4.72 -18.70 -27.89
C PRO A 41 -6.20 -18.93 -28.17
N HIS A 42 -7.05 -17.94 -27.87
CA HIS A 42 -8.47 -18.06 -28.14
C HIS A 42 -8.73 -18.01 -29.66
N PRO A 43 -9.57 -18.89 -30.22
CA PRO A 43 -9.75 -18.99 -31.69
C PRO A 43 -10.37 -17.73 -32.31
N GLU A 44 -11.35 -17.13 -31.64
CA GLU A 44 -12.15 -16.02 -32.22
C GLU A 44 -11.80 -14.62 -31.67
N GLN A 45 -11.11 -14.53 -30.53
CA GLN A 45 -10.99 -13.30 -29.76
C GLN A 45 -9.55 -12.82 -29.77
N LYS A 46 -9.33 -11.58 -30.22
CA LYS A 46 -8.01 -10.94 -30.13
C LYS A 46 -7.67 -10.64 -28.67
N ARG A 47 -6.37 -10.73 -28.34
CA ARG A 47 -5.85 -10.54 -26.96
C ARG A 47 -6.61 -11.40 -25.93
N ALA A 48 -6.83 -12.66 -26.28
CA ALA A 48 -7.51 -13.61 -25.41
C ALA A 48 -6.81 -14.97 -25.42
N ILE A 49 -6.89 -15.64 -24.28
CA ILE A 49 -6.47 -17.04 -24.10
C ILE A 49 -7.61 -17.85 -23.48
N GLN A 50 -7.63 -19.15 -23.76
CA GLN A 50 -8.59 -20.10 -23.21
C GLN A 50 -7.86 -21.15 -22.39
N LEU A 51 -8.27 -21.35 -21.14
CA LEU A 51 -7.68 -22.36 -20.26
C LEU A 51 -7.92 -23.77 -20.80
N THR A 52 -6.93 -24.64 -20.64
CA THR A 52 -6.97 -26.06 -21.05
C THR A 52 -7.44 -26.99 -19.94
N PHE A 53 -7.83 -26.44 -18.79
CA PHE A 53 -8.25 -27.17 -17.60
C PHE A 53 -9.45 -26.48 -16.95
N GLU A 54 -10.18 -27.24 -16.12
CA GLU A 54 -11.29 -26.71 -15.33
C GLU A 54 -10.76 -25.84 -14.19
N ALA A 55 -11.07 -24.54 -14.23
CA ALA A 55 -10.68 -23.63 -13.18
C ALA A 55 -11.46 -23.92 -11.90
N ALA A 56 -10.81 -23.77 -10.74
CA ALA A 56 -11.51 -23.85 -9.46
C ALA A 56 -12.47 -22.66 -9.32
N GLY A 57 -13.77 -22.93 -9.47
CA GLY A 57 -14.86 -21.96 -9.39
C GLY A 57 -15.02 -21.06 -10.64
N ASP A 58 -16.04 -20.21 -10.61
CA ASP A 58 -16.40 -19.30 -11.72
C ASP A 58 -15.45 -18.09 -11.90
N GLY A 59 -14.39 -18.00 -11.09
CA GLY A 59 -13.54 -16.82 -10.95
C GLY A 59 -14.34 -15.53 -10.74
N HIS A 60 -14.18 -14.53 -11.61
CA HIS A 60 -14.91 -13.26 -11.53
C HIS A 60 -16.08 -13.15 -12.50
N ALA A 61 -16.53 -14.24 -13.11
CA ALA A 61 -17.54 -14.17 -14.16
C ALA A 61 -18.88 -13.53 -13.72
N LYS A 62 -19.18 -13.52 -12.41
CA LYS A 62 -20.37 -12.87 -11.84
C LYS A 62 -20.13 -11.41 -11.43
N ASP A 63 -18.87 -10.98 -11.33
CA ASP A 63 -18.49 -9.64 -10.89
C ASP A 63 -18.12 -8.78 -12.10
N LYS A 64 -19.12 -8.05 -12.63
CA LYS A 64 -18.98 -7.24 -13.86
C LYS A 64 -17.80 -6.27 -13.81
N TYR A 65 -17.52 -5.68 -12.65
CA TYR A 65 -16.39 -4.77 -12.45
C TYR A 65 -15.02 -5.42 -12.66
N MET A 66 -14.92 -6.74 -12.45
CA MET A 66 -13.65 -7.47 -12.55
C MET A 66 -13.39 -8.01 -13.96
N ILE A 67 -14.42 -8.08 -14.80
CA ILE A 67 -14.35 -8.58 -16.17
C ILE A 67 -14.57 -7.49 -17.23
N GLU A 68 -14.77 -6.24 -16.83
CA GLU A 68 -14.83 -5.09 -17.75
C GLU A 68 -13.43 -4.65 -18.23
N ASP A 69 -13.37 -4.07 -19.42
CA ASP A 69 -12.17 -3.36 -19.88
C ASP A 69 -11.95 -2.11 -19.03
N ARG A 70 -10.68 -1.79 -18.75
CA ARG A 70 -10.32 -0.57 -18.02
C ARG A 70 -9.48 0.36 -18.87
N ASP A 71 -9.78 1.65 -18.75
CA ASP A 71 -9.05 2.70 -19.45
C ASP A 71 -7.75 3.05 -18.73
N ASN A 72 -6.72 3.31 -19.53
CA ASN A 72 -5.45 3.86 -19.07
C ASN A 72 -5.56 5.39 -18.93
N ALA A 73 -6.50 5.83 -18.10
CA ALA A 73 -6.84 7.23 -17.93
C ALA A 73 -7.19 7.53 -16.47
N CYS A 74 -7.02 8.79 -16.07
CA CYS A 74 -7.42 9.25 -14.76
C CYS A 74 -8.94 9.14 -14.58
N VAL A 75 -9.39 8.40 -13.56
CA VAL A 75 -10.84 8.25 -13.29
C VAL A 75 -11.53 9.56 -12.88
N ALA A 76 -10.77 10.59 -12.51
CA ALA A 76 -11.31 11.90 -12.13
C ALA A 76 -11.47 12.87 -13.30
N CYS A 77 -10.50 12.90 -14.22
CA CYS A 77 -10.47 13.90 -15.29
C CYS A 77 -10.20 13.36 -16.70
N SER A 78 -10.11 12.04 -16.90
CA SER A 78 -9.77 11.35 -18.16
C SER A 78 -8.37 11.59 -18.72
N SER A 79 -7.53 12.41 -18.07
CA SER A 79 -6.13 12.62 -18.48
C SER A 79 -5.38 11.29 -18.61
N GLN A 80 -4.68 11.10 -19.72
CA GLN A 80 -3.76 9.96 -19.95
C GLN A 80 -2.30 10.30 -19.59
N ALA A 81 -2.03 11.56 -19.22
CA ALA A 81 -0.70 12.03 -18.84
C ALA A 81 -0.43 11.84 -17.33
N SER A 82 0.84 11.55 -17.01
CA SER A 82 1.38 11.46 -15.64
C SER A 82 0.51 10.61 -14.70
N LEU A 83 0.12 9.43 -15.18
CA LEU A 83 -0.74 8.50 -14.46
C LEU A 83 -0.02 7.88 -13.26
N THR A 84 -0.79 7.56 -12.23
CA THR A 84 -0.34 6.95 -10.98
C THR A 84 -1.40 5.95 -10.50
N LYS A 85 -0.98 4.92 -9.76
CA LYS A 85 -1.91 4.00 -9.08
C LYS A 85 -2.23 4.55 -7.71
N HIS A 86 -3.51 4.79 -7.45
CA HIS A 86 -4.00 5.30 -6.19
C HIS A 86 -4.73 4.18 -5.42
N HIS A 87 -4.33 3.95 -4.18
CA HIS A 87 -4.98 3.00 -3.28
C HIS A 87 -6.07 3.75 -2.50
N VAL A 88 -7.34 3.44 -2.78
CA VAL A 88 -8.51 4.09 -2.15
C VAL A 88 -8.45 3.98 -0.63
N VAL A 89 -8.13 2.79 -0.14
CA VAL A 89 -7.71 2.59 1.25
C VAL A 89 -6.19 2.82 1.33
N PRO A 90 -5.71 3.80 2.10
CA PRO A 90 -4.29 4.13 2.16
C PRO A 90 -3.40 2.92 2.53
N GLU A 91 -2.24 2.86 1.89
CA GLU A 91 -1.31 1.73 2.03
C GLU A 91 -0.85 1.52 3.48
N VAL A 92 -0.76 2.59 4.28
CA VAL A 92 -0.43 2.51 5.71
C VAL A 92 -1.39 1.59 6.46
N TYR A 93 -2.70 1.63 6.16
CA TYR A 93 -3.69 0.75 6.77
C TYR A 93 -3.74 -0.61 6.06
N ARG A 94 -3.69 -0.61 4.72
CA ARG A 94 -3.79 -1.84 3.92
C ARG A 94 -2.72 -2.87 4.28
N ARG A 95 -1.50 -2.41 4.57
CA ARG A 95 -0.39 -3.27 5.01
C ARG A 95 -0.63 -3.93 6.36
N ALA A 96 -1.41 -3.31 7.24
CA ALA A 96 -1.75 -3.82 8.56
C ALA A 96 -2.96 -4.75 8.57
N MET A 97 -3.80 -4.73 7.52
CA MET A 97 -5.00 -5.58 7.44
C MET A 97 -4.69 -7.09 7.52
N PRO A 98 -5.66 -7.92 7.97
CA PRO A 98 -5.55 -9.37 7.94
C PRO A 98 -5.16 -9.93 6.57
N VAL A 99 -4.45 -11.06 6.60
CA VAL A 99 -3.97 -11.77 5.40
C VAL A 99 -5.12 -12.16 4.47
N SER A 100 -6.29 -12.49 5.02
CA SER A 100 -7.51 -12.78 4.26
C SER A 100 -7.90 -11.63 3.32
N ILE A 101 -7.62 -10.39 3.68
CA ILE A 101 -7.95 -9.20 2.86
C ILE A 101 -6.78 -8.82 1.95
N LYS A 102 -5.54 -8.87 2.45
CA LYS A 102 -4.36 -8.30 1.78
C LYS A 102 -3.47 -9.28 1.01
N SER A 103 -3.61 -10.60 1.18
CA SER A 103 -2.73 -11.57 0.51
C SER A 103 -3.16 -11.88 -0.92
N LYS A 104 -2.17 -12.00 -1.81
CA LYS A 104 -2.32 -12.53 -3.18
C LYS A 104 -1.90 -14.00 -3.28
N SER A 105 -1.36 -14.56 -2.20
CA SER A 105 -0.74 -15.88 -2.18
C SER A 105 -1.58 -16.88 -1.39
N VAL A 106 -2.03 -17.89 -2.12
CA VAL A 106 -2.60 -19.13 -1.63
C VAL A 106 -1.76 -19.77 -0.51
N ASN A 107 -0.44 -19.79 -0.68
CA ASN A 107 0.46 -20.51 0.21
C ASN A 107 0.62 -19.83 1.58
N ALA A 108 0.40 -18.52 1.67
CA ALA A 108 0.35 -17.80 2.95
C ALA A 108 -0.96 -18.07 3.70
N ILE A 109 -2.04 -18.42 2.98
CA ILE A 109 -3.37 -18.70 3.54
C ILE A 109 -3.48 -20.18 3.96
N LYS A 110 -2.87 -21.10 3.19
CA LYS A 110 -2.89 -22.56 3.44
C LYS A 110 -2.20 -23.01 4.73
N LYS A 111 -1.30 -22.23 5.33
CA LYS A 111 -0.64 -22.62 6.60
C LYS A 111 -1.59 -22.74 7.79
N ASN A 112 -2.85 -22.28 7.68
CA ASN A 112 -3.82 -22.23 8.77
C ASN A 112 -5.16 -22.96 8.48
N TRP A 113 -5.26 -23.81 7.44
CA TRP A 113 -6.56 -24.40 7.07
C TRP A 113 -6.48 -25.80 6.46
N SER A 114 -7.44 -26.67 6.79
CA SER A 114 -7.49 -28.09 6.41
C SER A 114 -8.44 -28.47 5.26
N SER A 115 -9.24 -27.55 4.71
CA SER A 115 -10.13 -27.84 3.57
C SER A 115 -10.35 -26.65 2.61
N THR A 116 -9.62 -26.58 1.49
CA THR A 116 -9.65 -25.41 0.58
C THR A 116 -10.12 -25.75 -0.83
N THR A 117 -11.30 -25.29 -1.24
CA THR A 117 -11.65 -25.23 -2.67
C THR A 117 -12.26 -23.91 -3.15
N ASP A 118 -12.95 -23.10 -2.33
CA ASP A 118 -13.69 -21.94 -2.88
C ASP A 118 -13.13 -20.53 -2.55
N LEU A 119 -12.21 -20.38 -1.60
CA LEU A 119 -11.78 -19.05 -1.13
C LEU A 119 -10.63 -18.40 -1.93
N LEU A 120 -9.99 -19.15 -2.82
CA LEU A 120 -8.60 -18.89 -3.19
C LEU A 120 -8.42 -17.94 -4.40
N LEU A 121 -9.39 -17.85 -5.31
CA LEU A 121 -9.32 -16.95 -6.48
C LEU A 121 -10.03 -15.61 -6.26
N LEU A 122 -11.02 -15.52 -5.38
CA LEU A 122 -11.74 -14.27 -5.09
C LEU A 122 -10.80 -13.17 -4.55
N LEU A 123 -9.84 -13.55 -3.70
CA LEU A 123 -9.00 -12.62 -2.95
C LEU A 123 -7.98 -11.84 -3.82
N THR A 124 -7.55 -12.41 -4.94
CA THR A 124 -6.55 -11.78 -5.81
C THR A 124 -7.11 -10.69 -6.72
N GLY A 125 -8.37 -10.82 -7.18
CA GLY A 125 -9.03 -9.81 -8.00
C GLY A 125 -9.66 -8.69 -7.20
N LEU A 126 -10.25 -8.99 -6.03
CA LEU A 126 -10.88 -7.99 -5.14
C LEU A 126 -9.91 -6.91 -4.67
N GLN A 127 -8.61 -7.21 -4.60
CA GLN A 127 -7.59 -6.22 -4.28
C GLN A 127 -7.36 -5.17 -5.37
N SER A 128 -7.71 -5.45 -6.62
CA SER A 128 -7.60 -4.49 -7.73
C SER A 128 -8.77 -3.51 -7.81
N ARG A 129 -9.85 -3.74 -7.05
CA ARG A 129 -11.03 -2.85 -7.03
C ARG A 129 -10.71 -1.49 -6.46
N ASP A 130 -10.00 -1.48 -5.35
CA ASP A 130 -9.66 -0.27 -4.61
C ASP A 130 -8.29 0.30 -5.05
N ILE A 131 -7.83 -0.05 -6.26
CA ILE A 131 -6.66 0.53 -6.89
C ILE A 131 -7.11 1.19 -8.20
N LEU A 132 -7.15 2.52 -8.20
CA LEU A 132 -7.67 3.33 -9.30
C LEU A 132 -6.55 4.14 -9.95
N ILE A 133 -6.71 4.50 -11.22
CA ILE A 133 -5.75 5.36 -11.92
C ILE A 133 -6.11 6.83 -11.70
N LEU A 134 -5.15 7.62 -11.23
CA LEU A 134 -5.24 9.07 -11.18
C LEU A 134 -4.04 9.72 -11.87
N CYS A 135 -4.23 10.84 -12.54
CA CYS A 135 -3.10 11.69 -12.91
C CYS A 135 -2.50 12.34 -11.66
N LYS A 136 -1.22 12.72 -11.72
CA LYS A 136 -0.49 13.31 -10.58
C LYS A 136 -1.24 14.49 -9.93
N TYR A 137 -1.89 15.35 -10.74
CA TYR A 137 -2.69 16.47 -10.23
C TYR A 137 -3.89 16.01 -9.38
N CYS A 138 -4.72 15.11 -9.91
CA CYS A 138 -5.89 14.62 -9.18
C CYS A 138 -5.48 13.78 -7.96
N HIS A 139 -4.39 13.02 -8.06
CA HIS A 139 -3.85 12.26 -6.93
C HIS A 139 -3.42 13.19 -5.81
N ASP A 140 -2.59 14.20 -6.08
CA ASP A 140 -2.13 15.17 -5.07
C ASP A 140 -3.30 15.95 -4.46
N LYS A 141 -4.27 16.38 -5.28
CA LYS A 141 -5.50 17.02 -4.80
C LYS A 141 -6.26 16.13 -3.80
N TYR A 142 -6.50 14.87 -4.13
CA TYR A 142 -7.17 13.94 -3.22
C TYR A 142 -6.33 13.61 -1.99
N GLU A 143 -5.01 13.46 -2.14
CA GLU A 143 -4.12 13.08 -1.05
C GLU A 143 -4.13 14.10 0.09
N ARG A 144 -4.34 15.39 -0.21
CA ARG A 144 -4.56 16.42 0.82
C ARG A 144 -5.77 16.10 1.71
N HIS A 145 -6.91 15.75 1.12
CA HIS A 145 -8.10 15.32 1.86
C HIS A 145 -7.85 14.00 2.61
N ALA A 146 -7.16 13.05 1.98
CA ALA A 146 -6.79 11.78 2.63
C ALA A 146 -5.87 11.99 3.84
N VAL A 147 -4.94 12.96 3.77
CA VAL A 147 -4.09 13.35 4.91
C VAL A 147 -4.93 13.90 6.07
N ASP A 148 -5.92 14.73 5.79
CA ASP A 148 -6.79 15.26 6.84
C ASP A 148 -7.65 14.16 7.49
N MET A 149 -8.16 13.20 6.71
CA MET A 149 -8.81 12.01 7.27
C MET A 149 -7.84 11.17 8.11
N LYS A 150 -6.59 10.98 7.67
CA LYS A 150 -5.56 10.29 8.45
C LYS A 150 -5.29 11.00 9.79
N LYS A 151 -5.24 12.33 9.81
CA LYS A 151 -5.08 13.13 11.05
C LYS A 151 -6.27 12.94 12.01
N LYS A 152 -7.50 12.94 11.50
CA LYS A 152 -8.70 12.64 12.32
C LYS A 152 -8.62 11.25 12.95
N LEU A 153 -8.12 10.25 12.22
CA LEU A 153 -7.89 8.91 12.77
C LEU A 153 -6.75 8.89 13.80
N ALA A 154 -5.71 9.69 13.60
CA ALA A 154 -4.61 9.85 14.55
C ALA A 154 -5.09 10.43 15.89
N GLU A 155 -5.96 11.45 15.83
CA GLU A 155 -6.62 12.02 17.00
C GLU A 155 -7.56 11.00 17.66
N LYS A 156 -8.44 10.36 16.89
CA LYS A 156 -9.42 9.39 17.39
C LYS A 156 -8.79 8.24 18.18
N TYR A 157 -7.70 7.67 17.66
CA TYR A 157 -7.02 6.53 18.29
C TYR A 157 -5.80 6.96 19.13
N SER A 158 -5.61 8.27 19.32
CA SER A 158 -4.47 8.87 20.00
C SER A 158 -3.13 8.33 19.50
N CYS A 159 -2.97 8.06 18.20
CA CYS A 159 -1.77 7.51 17.58
C CYS A 159 -1.28 8.43 16.45
N PRO A 160 -0.11 9.09 16.59
CA PRO A 160 0.43 9.97 15.55
C PRO A 160 0.66 9.24 14.22
N LEU A 161 0.67 9.97 13.11
CA LEU A 161 0.89 9.37 11.78
C LEU A 161 2.25 8.68 11.64
N GLU A 162 3.24 9.14 12.41
CA GLU A 162 4.58 8.55 12.50
C GLU A 162 4.62 7.30 13.39
N GLY A 163 3.54 6.98 14.11
CA GLY A 163 3.47 5.89 15.09
C GLY A 163 3.86 6.29 16.51
N LYS A 164 3.89 5.29 17.42
CA LYS A 164 4.27 5.41 18.83
C LYS A 164 5.55 4.62 19.13
N GLY A 165 6.17 4.87 20.28
CA GLY A 165 7.34 4.10 20.76
C GLY A 165 8.66 4.50 20.09
N TRP A 166 8.79 5.76 19.69
CA TRP A 166 10.05 6.31 19.17
C TRP A 166 11.04 6.60 20.31
N VAL A 167 12.28 6.12 20.15
CA VAL A 167 13.41 6.50 21.01
C VAL A 167 14.12 7.68 20.35
N GLN A 168 14.28 8.78 21.09
CA GLN A 168 15.03 9.95 20.60
C GLN A 168 16.53 9.66 20.67
N MET A 169 17.27 10.12 19.66
CA MET A 169 18.74 10.13 19.63
C MET A 169 19.21 11.60 19.54
N PRO A 170 19.21 12.35 20.65
CA PRO A 170 19.59 13.78 20.64
C PRO A 170 20.99 14.03 20.07
N GLU A 171 21.92 13.11 20.30
CA GLU A 171 23.29 13.13 19.78
C GLU A 171 23.34 13.07 18.25
N HIS A 172 22.44 12.31 17.61
CA HIS A 172 22.35 12.27 16.15
C HIS A 172 21.86 13.60 15.57
N ARG A 173 21.02 14.34 16.31
CA ARG A 173 20.45 15.60 15.83
C ARG A 173 21.53 16.68 15.64
N SER A 174 22.43 16.84 16.61
CA SER A 174 23.50 17.83 16.54
C SER A 174 24.51 17.45 15.45
N VAL A 175 24.90 16.18 15.38
CA VAL A 175 25.83 15.64 14.37
C VAL A 175 25.27 15.80 12.97
N LYS A 176 23.99 15.47 12.76
CA LYS A 176 23.31 15.65 11.47
C LYS A 176 23.34 17.09 11.00
N LYS A 177 22.96 18.03 11.87
CA LYS A 177 22.94 19.46 11.53
C LYS A 177 24.35 19.96 11.21
N ALA A 178 25.36 19.53 11.98
CA ALA A 178 26.75 19.86 11.73
C ALA A 178 27.22 19.35 10.37
N ALA A 179 26.99 18.07 10.08
CA ALA A 179 27.37 17.47 8.80
C ALA A 179 26.64 18.09 7.60
N GLN A 180 25.36 18.43 7.72
CA GLN A 180 24.62 19.13 6.66
C GLN A 180 25.18 20.52 6.38
N ALA A 181 25.52 21.29 7.41
CA ALA A 181 26.14 22.60 7.25
C ALA A 181 27.53 22.50 6.58
N LEU A 182 28.35 21.53 6.98
CA LEU A 182 29.68 21.29 6.40
C LEU A 182 29.63 20.73 4.96
N ARG A 183 28.48 20.21 4.51
CA ARG A 183 28.27 19.74 3.13
C ARG A 183 27.77 20.82 2.18
N MET A 184 27.53 22.04 2.66
CA MET A 184 27.08 23.12 1.80
C MET A 184 28.14 23.48 0.74
N PRO A 185 27.73 24.05 -0.42
CA PRO A 185 28.67 24.54 -1.42
C PRO A 185 29.67 25.55 -0.85
N PRO A 186 30.89 25.68 -1.41
CA PRO A 186 31.94 26.53 -0.87
C PRO A 186 31.50 27.98 -0.59
N ASP A 187 30.73 28.59 -1.49
CA ASP A 187 30.24 29.97 -1.33
C ASP A 187 29.27 30.14 -0.14
N ALA A 188 28.52 29.09 0.19
CA ALA A 188 27.61 29.08 1.33
C ALA A 188 28.35 28.73 2.62
N LEU A 189 29.32 27.82 2.55
CA LEU A 189 30.17 27.45 3.69
C LEU A 189 31.06 28.62 4.12
N ALA A 190 31.58 29.42 3.19
CA ALA A 190 32.39 30.61 3.46
C ALA A 190 31.63 31.72 4.23
N LYS A 191 30.28 31.70 4.22
CA LYS A 191 29.45 32.61 5.02
C LYS A 191 29.34 32.20 6.49
N ILE A 192 29.74 30.98 6.82
CA ILE A 192 29.79 30.52 8.22
C ILE A 192 31.11 31.00 8.82
N PRO A 193 31.10 31.74 9.96
CA PRO A 193 32.32 32.13 10.65
C PRO A 193 33.21 30.93 10.96
N LYS A 194 34.53 31.10 10.82
CA LYS A 194 35.51 30.02 10.97
C LYS A 194 35.36 29.27 12.30
N ASP A 195 35.22 30.00 13.42
CA ASP A 195 35.00 29.41 14.75
C ASP A 195 33.79 28.48 14.80
N ARG A 196 32.72 28.82 14.07
CA ARG A 196 31.53 27.98 14.00
C ARG A 196 31.78 26.75 13.14
N THR A 197 32.49 26.87 12.02
CA THR A 197 32.87 25.74 11.17
C THR A 197 33.77 24.75 11.92
N ASP A 198 34.70 25.24 12.74
CA ASP A 198 35.57 24.42 13.57
C ASP A 198 34.76 23.66 14.64
N GLN A 199 33.81 24.33 15.31
CA GLN A 199 32.87 23.66 16.23
C GLN A 199 32.04 22.56 15.57
N LEU A 200 31.51 22.82 14.37
CA LEU A 200 30.72 21.84 13.62
C LEU A 200 31.59 20.63 13.22
N THR A 201 32.83 20.89 12.83
CA THR A 201 33.81 19.84 12.49
C THR A 201 34.08 18.98 13.71
N GLN A 202 34.36 19.58 14.87
CA GLN A 202 34.59 18.86 16.12
C GLN A 202 33.41 17.97 16.53
N ILE A 203 32.16 18.43 16.34
CA ILE A 203 30.96 17.62 16.60
C ILE A 203 30.97 16.34 15.76
N VAL A 204 31.25 16.46 14.45
CA VAL A 204 31.27 15.31 13.53
C VAL A 204 32.46 14.40 13.80
N GLU A 205 33.63 14.94 14.11
CA GLU A 205 34.83 14.15 14.44
C GLU A 205 34.64 13.35 15.74
N THR A 206 34.10 13.98 16.78
CA THR A 206 33.78 13.29 18.04
C THR A 206 32.82 12.13 17.81
N PHE A 207 31.82 12.31 16.93
CA PHE A 207 30.93 11.22 16.56
C PHE A 207 31.62 10.12 15.75
N ARG A 208 32.46 10.50 14.77
CA ARG A 208 33.27 9.57 13.96
C ARG A 208 34.14 8.69 14.84
N ASP A 209 34.83 9.26 15.82
CA ASP A 209 35.80 8.55 16.65
C ASP A 209 35.14 7.50 17.55
N ASN A 210 33.88 7.74 17.92
CA ASN A 210 33.03 6.84 18.69
C ASN A 210 32.19 5.88 17.82
N THR A 211 32.30 5.96 16.49
CA THR A 211 31.52 5.15 15.55
C THR A 211 32.45 4.30 14.68
N PRO A 212 32.78 3.04 15.08
CA PRO A 212 33.77 2.20 14.40
C PRO A 212 33.53 2.03 12.90
N SER A 213 32.26 1.99 12.47
CA SER A 213 31.89 1.79 11.06
C SER A 213 32.26 2.94 10.12
N ILE A 214 32.52 4.14 10.64
CA ILE A 214 32.88 5.32 9.82
C ILE A 214 34.23 5.93 10.18
N LYS A 215 34.94 5.38 11.17
CA LYS A 215 36.18 5.95 11.71
C LYS A 215 37.30 6.06 10.67
N GLY A 216 37.41 5.09 9.78
CA GLY A 216 38.42 5.05 8.72
C GLY A 216 37.93 5.58 7.35
N CYS A 217 36.71 6.11 7.28
CA CYS A 217 36.14 6.55 6.00
C CYS A 217 36.68 7.94 5.60
N PRO A 218 36.76 8.22 4.28
CA PRO A 218 37.02 9.57 3.79
C PRO A 218 36.04 10.59 4.37
N TRP A 219 36.50 11.82 4.62
CA TRP A 219 35.68 12.86 5.27
C TRP A 219 34.36 13.14 4.55
N SER A 220 34.36 13.12 3.21
CA SER A 220 33.14 13.26 2.41
C SER A 220 32.11 12.16 2.68
N GLN A 221 32.55 10.92 2.92
CA GLN A 221 31.68 9.80 3.28
C GLN A 221 31.19 9.91 4.72
N VAL A 222 32.05 10.34 5.65
CA VAL A 222 31.66 10.61 7.05
C VAL A 222 30.56 11.67 7.10
N LEU A 223 30.75 12.79 6.39
CA LEU A 223 29.75 13.85 6.29
C LEU A 223 28.45 13.34 5.64
N ALA A 224 28.55 12.53 4.59
CA ALA A 224 27.38 11.96 3.93
C ALA A 224 26.57 11.06 4.87
N HIS A 225 27.24 10.19 5.62
CA HIS A 225 26.64 9.32 6.63
C HIS A 225 26.00 10.12 7.76
N CYS A 226 26.75 11.05 8.35
CA CYS A 226 26.29 11.88 9.46
C CYS A 226 25.07 12.74 9.09
N ALA A 227 25.05 13.29 7.87
CA ALA A 227 23.93 14.08 7.37
C ALA A 227 22.64 13.27 7.15
N ASP A 228 22.74 11.94 7.03
CA ASP A 228 21.61 11.03 6.88
C ASP A 228 21.18 10.35 8.19
N LEU A 229 21.84 10.67 9.32
CA LEU A 229 21.45 10.13 10.62
C LEU A 229 19.98 10.39 10.92
N ARG A 230 19.35 9.40 11.57
CA ARG A 230 17.99 9.50 12.09
C ARG A 230 18.07 9.96 13.55
N ASP A 231 17.38 11.04 13.88
CA ASP A 231 17.30 11.58 15.24
C ASP A 231 16.23 10.87 16.10
N ARG A 232 15.54 9.88 15.51
CA ARG A 232 14.62 8.97 16.18
C ARG A 232 14.78 7.56 15.61
N VAL A 233 14.78 6.56 16.48
CA VAL A 233 14.81 5.14 16.11
C VAL A 233 13.59 4.42 16.70
N ARG A 234 13.25 3.27 16.13
CA ARG A 234 12.14 2.44 16.62
C ARG A 234 12.58 1.77 17.92
N GLY A 235 11.87 2.03 19.02
CA GLY A 235 12.08 1.35 20.29
C GLY A 235 11.42 -0.03 20.34
N PRO A 236 11.56 -0.75 21.48
CA PRO A 236 10.90 -2.03 21.71
C PRO A 236 9.37 -1.93 21.60
N ASP A 237 8.79 -0.83 22.06
CA ASP A 237 7.33 -0.58 22.03
C ASP A 237 6.87 0.13 20.75
N PHE A 238 7.70 0.16 19.71
CA PHE A 238 7.36 0.86 18.47
C PHE A 238 6.19 0.17 17.76
N VAL A 239 5.19 0.98 17.40
CA VAL A 239 4.07 0.55 16.56
C VAL A 239 3.73 1.65 15.57
N ASP A 240 3.67 1.29 14.29
CA ASP A 240 3.26 2.23 13.25
C ASP A 240 1.76 2.54 13.33
N HIS A 241 1.38 3.74 12.87
CA HIS A 241 0.01 4.22 12.90
C HIS A 241 -1.00 3.24 12.29
N GLY A 242 -0.68 2.68 11.13
CA GLY A 242 -1.58 1.79 10.41
C GLY A 242 -1.86 0.52 11.20
N THR A 243 -0.80 -0.13 11.69
CA THR A 243 -0.89 -1.31 12.55
C THR A 243 -1.69 -1.01 13.81
N PHE A 244 -1.43 0.12 14.46
CA PHE A 244 -2.17 0.50 15.66
C PHE A 244 -3.66 0.67 15.38
N VAL A 245 -4.03 1.43 14.35
CA VAL A 245 -5.44 1.67 14.00
C VAL A 245 -6.18 0.38 13.64
N ILE A 246 -5.58 -0.48 12.82
CA ILE A 246 -6.21 -1.77 12.47
C ILE A 246 -6.40 -2.66 13.70
N ASN A 247 -5.43 -2.69 14.62
CA ASN A 247 -5.56 -3.44 15.86
C ASN A 247 -6.64 -2.87 16.80
N GLN A 248 -6.84 -1.55 16.81
CA GLN A 248 -7.91 -0.93 17.60
C GLN A 248 -9.29 -1.25 17.01
N LEU A 249 -9.45 -1.21 15.69
CA LEU A 249 -10.69 -1.61 15.02
C LEU A 249 -11.11 -3.03 15.44
N ALA A 250 -10.16 -3.97 15.44
CA ALA A 250 -10.38 -5.36 15.86
C ALA A 250 -10.76 -5.51 17.35
N ARG A 251 -10.44 -4.53 18.19
CA ARG A 251 -10.76 -4.53 19.63
C ARG A 251 -12.12 -3.89 19.91
N ASP A 252 -12.48 -2.85 19.17
CA ASP A 252 -13.73 -2.13 19.40
C ASP A 252 -14.96 -3.00 19.12
N ASP A 253 -14.91 -3.91 18.15
CA ASP A 253 -16.03 -4.83 17.87
C ASP A 253 -16.21 -5.92 18.95
N SER A 254 -15.14 -6.30 19.66
CA SER A 254 -15.22 -7.25 20.79
C SER A 254 -15.97 -6.74 22.02
N LYS A 255 -16.34 -5.45 22.06
CA LYS A 255 -17.07 -4.80 23.17
C LYS A 255 -18.57 -4.68 22.93
N THR A 256 -19.08 -5.16 21.80
CA THR A 256 -20.54 -5.31 21.66
C THR A 256 -21.03 -6.35 22.67
N PRO A 257 -22.08 -6.06 23.48
CA PRO A 257 -22.60 -7.04 24.42
C PRO A 257 -23.17 -8.20 23.62
N ASN A 258 -22.49 -9.33 23.68
CA ASN A 258 -23.02 -10.58 23.19
C ASN A 258 -24.13 -10.99 24.19
N ASP A 259 -25.38 -10.66 23.90
CA ASP A 259 -26.57 -11.24 24.55
C ASP A 259 -26.76 -12.72 24.14
N SER A 260 -25.68 -13.48 24.16
CA SER A 260 -25.67 -14.91 23.84
C SER A 260 -24.88 -15.63 24.91
N LYS A 261 -25.62 -16.03 25.96
CA LYS A 261 -25.22 -17.07 26.91
C LYS A 261 -25.16 -18.40 26.16
N ASP A 262 -24.12 -18.61 25.35
CA ASP A 262 -23.72 -19.96 25.02
C ASP A 262 -22.20 -20.02 24.85
N GLY A 263 -21.59 -20.99 25.53
CA GLY A 263 -20.14 -21.15 25.69
C GLY A 263 -19.43 -21.63 24.42
N SER A 264 -20.00 -21.39 23.24
CA SER A 264 -19.33 -21.67 21.98
C SER A 264 -18.35 -20.54 21.67
N GLN A 265 -17.06 -20.77 21.91
CA GLN A 265 -15.99 -19.96 21.34
C GLN A 265 -16.18 -19.93 19.81
N SER A 266 -16.71 -18.81 19.30
CA SER A 266 -16.81 -18.60 17.85
C SER A 266 -15.40 -18.52 17.27
N PRO A 267 -15.13 -19.14 16.10
CA PRO A 267 -13.79 -19.15 15.52
C PRO A 267 -13.35 -17.73 15.10
N PRO A 268 -12.03 -17.47 14.96
CA PRO A 268 -11.45 -16.15 14.70
C PRO A 268 -11.56 -15.72 13.23
N LEU A 269 -12.78 -15.77 12.65
CA LEU A 269 -12.96 -15.80 11.19
C LEU A 269 -14.07 -14.89 10.64
N ILE A 270 -14.60 -13.94 11.40
CA ILE A 270 -15.44 -12.89 10.80
C ILE A 270 -14.52 -11.73 10.42
N LEU A 271 -14.52 -11.38 9.13
CA LEU A 271 -14.06 -10.07 8.71
C LEU A 271 -14.84 -9.04 9.54
N ASP A 272 -14.15 -8.44 10.49
CA ASP A 272 -14.75 -7.62 11.53
C ASP A 272 -15.59 -6.50 10.90
N ASP A 273 -16.81 -6.29 11.39
CA ASP A 273 -17.72 -5.33 10.77
C ASP A 273 -17.14 -3.91 10.83
N ALA A 274 -16.32 -3.60 11.83
CA ALA A 274 -15.50 -2.40 11.93
C ALA A 274 -14.54 -2.26 10.75
N LEU A 275 -13.90 -3.34 10.33
CA LEU A 275 -12.98 -3.31 9.20
C LEU A 275 -13.72 -3.13 7.88
N LYS A 276 -14.90 -3.74 7.70
CA LYS A 276 -15.78 -3.47 6.55
C LYS A 276 -16.22 -2.01 6.54
N ARG A 277 -16.70 -1.48 7.67
CA ARG A 277 -17.08 -0.07 7.83
C ARG A 277 -15.91 0.85 7.52
N PHE A 278 -14.70 0.50 7.94
CA PHE A 278 -13.48 1.27 7.69
C PHE A 278 -13.13 1.31 6.20
N ILE A 279 -13.22 0.18 5.49
CA ILE A 279 -12.99 0.14 4.03
C ILE A 279 -14.06 0.97 3.30
N LYS A 280 -15.34 0.80 3.66
CA LYS A 280 -16.45 1.56 3.07
C LYS A 280 -16.30 3.06 3.32
N MET A 281 -15.87 3.47 4.51
CA MET A 281 -15.57 4.86 4.84
C MET A 281 -14.53 5.46 3.89
N TRP A 282 -13.43 4.75 3.61
CA TRP A 282 -12.42 5.20 2.66
C TRP A 282 -12.92 5.24 1.21
N ARG A 283 -13.76 4.26 0.81
CA ARG A 283 -14.42 4.28 -0.50
C ARG A 283 -15.34 5.49 -0.67
N GLN A 284 -16.16 5.78 0.33
CA GLN A 284 -17.05 6.94 0.32
C GLN A 284 -16.26 8.24 0.29
N HIS A 285 -15.25 8.37 1.15
CA HIS A 285 -14.37 9.54 1.17
C HIS A 285 -13.67 9.80 -0.18
N PHE A 286 -13.29 8.73 -0.89
CA PHE A 286 -12.76 8.86 -2.24
C PHE A 286 -13.79 9.45 -3.21
N LEU A 287 -15.04 8.97 -3.19
CA LEU A 287 -16.10 9.55 -4.02
C LEU A 287 -16.33 11.02 -3.70
N ASP A 288 -16.41 11.36 -2.40
CA ASP A 288 -16.73 12.71 -1.94
C ASP A 288 -15.67 13.74 -2.36
N HIS A 289 -14.39 13.37 -2.30
CA HIS A 289 -13.27 14.31 -2.47
C HIS A 289 -12.51 14.16 -3.78
N ALA A 290 -12.40 12.96 -4.34
CA ALA A 290 -11.80 12.76 -5.68
C ALA A 290 -12.80 13.05 -6.79
N GLN A 291 -14.11 12.98 -6.50
CA GLN A 291 -15.22 13.27 -7.41
C GLN A 291 -15.02 12.67 -8.81
N PRO A 292 -14.86 11.33 -8.89
CA PRO A 292 -14.43 10.72 -10.13
C PRO A 292 -15.54 10.75 -11.18
N LYS A 293 -15.25 11.33 -12.36
CA LYS A 293 -16.22 11.45 -13.47
C LYS A 293 -16.24 10.26 -14.43
N HIS A 294 -15.19 9.44 -14.39
CA HIS A 294 -14.94 8.34 -15.33
C HIS A 294 -14.66 7.03 -14.59
N LEU A 295 -15.14 6.91 -13.35
CA LEU A 295 -15.09 5.64 -12.62
C LEU A 295 -16.16 4.70 -13.17
N SER A 296 -15.86 3.40 -13.20
CA SER A 296 -16.84 2.39 -13.62
C SER A 296 -18.12 2.46 -12.77
N HIS A 297 -19.26 2.38 -13.44
CA HIS A 297 -20.58 2.25 -12.82
C HIS A 297 -20.75 0.95 -12.00
N HIS A 298 -19.87 -0.04 -12.17
CA HIS A 298 -19.83 -1.26 -11.36
C HIS A 298 -18.92 -1.14 -10.11
N TRP A 299 -18.20 -0.02 -9.97
CA TRP A 299 -17.50 0.30 -8.74
C TRP A 299 -18.48 0.93 -7.74
N SER A 300 -18.48 0.44 -6.51
CA SER A 300 -19.37 0.93 -5.46
C SER A 300 -18.73 0.80 -4.09
N VAL A 301 -19.14 1.67 -3.17
CA VAL A 301 -18.82 1.59 -1.74
C VAL A 301 -19.26 0.23 -1.19
N GLU A 302 -20.44 -0.24 -1.60
CA GLU A 302 -21.09 -1.47 -1.13
C GLU A 302 -20.59 -2.73 -1.81
N ALA A 303 -19.64 -2.62 -2.75
CA ALA A 303 -19.09 -3.78 -3.43
C ALA A 303 -18.49 -4.79 -2.43
N PRO A 304 -18.58 -6.11 -2.71
CA PRO A 304 -18.08 -7.15 -1.81
C PRO A 304 -16.64 -6.87 -1.34
N ILE A 305 -16.44 -7.07 -0.04
CA ILE A 305 -15.12 -7.01 0.60
C ILE A 305 -14.72 -8.45 0.89
N PRO A 306 -13.52 -8.89 0.48
CA PRO A 306 -13.02 -10.24 0.71
C PRO A 306 -12.89 -10.59 2.19
#